data_AF-A0A942MKR4-F1
#
_entry.id   AF-A0A942MKR4-F1
#
_cell.length_a   1.000
_cell.length_b   1.000
_cell.length_c   1.000
_cell.angle_alpha   90.00
_cell.angle_beta   90.00
_cell.angle_gamma   90.00
#
_symmetry.space_group_name_H-M   'P 1'
#
loop_
_entity.id
_entity.type
_entity.pdbx_description
1 polymer ?
#
loop_
_entity_poly.entity_id
_entity_poly.type
_entity_poly.pdbx_seq_one_letter_code
_entity_poly.pdbx_strand_id
1 'polypeptide(L)'
;MIETEEVNYSMTYCTTTQLVAKLQQVLCRVPEYLACESVYVDLSQLRNLTSVDMADFSATPKDNPFGEAIYYIIQVAREDLLDHLNLGCNELLKSYLLQVNRDNQEQYTEAYCAQLQRIFIWCLDHPFIYLSHFWLHLIDCLKVTVHYILDQEYFQGALIFIKNLGFLGQGAVKHGLSTQRLQRLLRTLEVKSEEMGWIHGSRECHQQRHDIEVI
;
A
#
# COMPACT_ATOMS: atom_id res chain seq x y z
N MET A 1 -26.05 27.46 -19.43
CA MET A 1 -24.61 27.63 -19.21
C MET A 1 -24.37 27.38 -17.74
N ILE A 2 -23.86 26.21 -17.40
CA ILE A 2 -23.44 25.89 -16.04
C ILE A 2 -21.95 26.21 -16.04
N GLU A 3 -21.57 27.29 -15.38
CA GLU A 3 -20.18 27.59 -15.07
C GLU A 3 -19.72 26.52 -14.08
N THR A 4 -18.98 25.54 -14.58
CA THR A 4 -18.22 24.63 -13.71
C THR A 4 -17.08 25.44 -13.11
N GLU A 5 -17.25 25.86 -11.86
CA GLU A 5 -16.14 26.30 -11.02
C GLU A 5 -15.14 25.15 -10.93
N GLU A 6 -14.04 25.27 -11.69
CA GLU A 6 -12.83 24.50 -11.43
C GLU A 6 -12.37 24.89 -10.03
N VAL A 7 -12.63 24.01 -9.06
CA VAL A 7 -12.05 24.10 -7.73
C VAL A 7 -10.54 23.87 -7.88
N ASN A 8 -9.85 24.97 -8.17
CA ASN A 8 -8.41 25.03 -8.36
C ASN A 8 -7.75 24.98 -6.98
N TYR A 9 -7.74 23.80 -6.35
CA TYR A 9 -6.82 23.51 -5.24
C TYR A 9 -5.43 23.34 -5.85
N SER A 10 -4.78 24.46 -6.19
CA SER A 10 -3.35 24.43 -6.38
C SER A 10 -2.74 24.02 -5.03
N MET A 11 -2.06 22.88 -4.97
CA MET A 11 -1.18 22.59 -3.85
C MET A 11 -0.10 23.68 -3.87
N THR A 12 -0.32 24.71 -3.07
CA THR A 12 0.64 25.78 -2.83
C THR A 12 1.92 25.11 -2.34
N TYR A 13 3.01 25.21 -3.11
CA TYR A 13 4.32 24.56 -2.91
C TYR A 13 4.49 23.89 -1.54
N CYS A 14 4.03 22.64 -1.42
CA CYS A 14 4.12 21.89 -0.18
C CYS A 14 5.58 21.46 0.00
N THR A 15 6.24 22.02 1.01
CA THR A 15 7.61 21.60 1.34
C THR A 15 7.62 20.14 1.76
N THR A 16 8.75 19.47 1.57
CA THR A 16 8.98 18.10 2.00
C THR A 16 8.59 17.89 3.48
N THR A 17 8.93 18.83 4.35
CA THR A 17 8.59 18.80 5.78
C THR A 17 7.10 18.90 6.03
N GLN A 18 6.38 19.74 5.27
CA GLN A 18 4.94 19.90 5.41
C GLN A 18 4.20 18.63 4.97
N LEU A 19 4.61 18.01 3.86
CA LEU A 19 4.04 16.74 3.42
C LEU A 19 4.22 15.66 4.48
N VAL A 20 5.45 15.47 4.97
CA VAL A 20 5.74 14.44 5.98
C VAL A 20 4.93 14.68 7.26
N ALA A 21 4.89 15.92 7.76
CA ALA A 21 4.12 16.25 8.96
C ALA A 21 2.62 15.98 8.76
N LYS A 22 2.08 16.31 7.59
CA LYS A 22 0.67 16.06 7.26
C LYS A 22 0.38 14.57 7.16
N LEU A 23 1.23 13.79 6.50
CA LEU A 23 1.08 12.34 6.43
C LEU A 23 1.15 11.69 7.81
N GLN A 24 2.09 12.10 8.66
CA GLN A 24 2.19 11.61 10.04
C GLN A 24 0.93 11.92 10.85
N GLN A 25 0.39 13.15 10.72
CA GLN A 25 -0.87 13.54 11.36
C GLN A 25 -2.07 12.73 10.87
N VAL A 26 -2.11 12.39 9.58
CA VAL A 26 -3.19 11.59 9.03
C VAL A 26 -3.06 10.14 9.48
N LEU A 27 -1.88 9.56 9.30
CA LEU A 27 -1.61 8.14 9.53
C LEU A 27 -1.61 7.75 11.01
N CYS A 28 -1.39 8.68 11.95
CA CYS A 28 -1.55 8.42 13.38
C CYS A 28 -3.01 8.23 13.81
N ARG A 29 -3.99 8.57 12.95
CA ARG A 29 -5.42 8.35 13.19
C ARG A 29 -5.91 6.99 12.70
N VAL A 30 -5.05 6.16 12.09
CA VAL A 30 -5.42 4.79 11.70
C VAL A 30 -5.79 4.03 12.98
N PRO A 31 -7.03 3.48 13.07
CA PRO A 31 -7.50 2.86 14.29
C PRO A 31 -6.78 1.53 14.55
N GLU A 32 -6.46 1.23 15.82
CA GLU A 32 -5.80 -0.02 16.28
C GLU A 32 -6.49 -1.31 15.80
N TYR A 33 -7.78 -1.21 15.49
CA TYR A 33 -8.58 -2.24 14.86
C TYR A 33 -9.19 -1.67 13.58
N LEU A 34 -8.82 -2.25 12.44
CA LEU A 34 -9.38 -1.86 11.13
C LEU A 34 -10.80 -2.40 10.91
N ALA A 35 -11.30 -3.22 11.84
CA ALA A 35 -12.68 -3.65 11.89
C ALA A 35 -13.55 -2.49 12.39
N CYS A 36 -13.97 -1.61 11.49
CA CYS A 36 -15.01 -0.65 11.80
C CYS A 36 -16.30 -1.13 11.15
N GLU A 37 -17.24 -1.61 11.98
CA GLU A 37 -18.65 -1.64 11.63
C GLU A 37 -19.03 -0.21 11.20
N SER A 38 -19.13 -0.06 9.89
CA SER A 38 -19.48 1.16 9.22
C SER A 38 -21.00 1.17 9.10
N VAL A 39 -21.66 2.14 9.74
CA VAL A 39 -23.09 2.44 9.49
C VAL A 39 -23.28 2.99 8.07
N TYR A 40 -22.18 3.38 7.39
CA TYR A 40 -22.25 3.78 5.99
C TYR A 40 -22.56 2.57 5.10
N VAL A 41 -23.61 2.74 4.30
CA VAL A 41 -24.12 1.75 3.37
C VAL A 41 -23.23 1.68 2.13
N ASP A 42 -22.37 0.66 2.05
CA ASP A 42 -21.62 0.34 0.84
C ASP A 42 -22.48 -0.55 -0.08
N LEU A 43 -22.94 0.03 -1.18
CA LEU A 43 -23.77 -0.65 -2.18
C LEU A 43 -23.10 -1.91 -2.76
N SER A 44 -21.78 -1.96 -2.80
CA SER A 44 -21.05 -3.14 -3.30
C SER A 44 -21.17 -4.35 -2.37
N GLN A 45 -21.55 -4.13 -1.11
CA GLN A 45 -21.71 -5.18 -0.10
C GLN A 45 -23.16 -5.64 0.05
N LEU A 46 -24.12 -4.92 -0.52
CA LEU A 46 -25.52 -5.29 -0.48
C LEU A 46 -25.85 -6.27 -1.60
N ARG A 47 -26.40 -7.44 -1.22
CA ARG A 47 -26.99 -8.36 -2.20
C ARG A 47 -28.36 -7.89 -2.67
N ASN A 48 -29.13 -7.26 -1.78
CA ASN A 48 -30.45 -6.68 -2.04
C ASN A 48 -30.61 -5.43 -1.17
N LEU A 49 -31.20 -4.38 -1.72
CA LEU A 49 -31.48 -3.14 -1.01
C LEU A 49 -32.82 -3.28 -0.27
N THR A 50 -32.81 -3.12 1.06
CA THR A 50 -34.02 -3.14 1.88
C THR A 50 -34.48 -1.71 2.22
N SER A 51 -35.73 -1.57 2.65
CA SER A 51 -36.26 -0.29 3.14
C SER A 51 -35.59 0.19 4.44
N VAL A 52 -34.91 -0.69 5.17
CA VAL A 52 -34.11 -0.36 6.35
C VAL A 52 -32.77 0.26 5.92
N ASP A 53 -32.09 -0.32 4.92
CA ASP A 53 -30.85 0.24 4.38
C ASP A 53 -31.06 1.64 3.77
N MET A 54 -32.24 1.86 3.19
CA MET A 54 -32.64 3.17 2.65
C MET A 54 -32.77 4.26 3.72
N ALA A 55 -33.10 3.89 4.96
CA ALA A 55 -33.23 4.84 6.07
C ALA A 55 -31.86 5.39 6.52
N ASP A 56 -30.80 4.60 6.30
CA ASP A 56 -29.43 4.91 6.70
C ASP A 56 -28.60 5.56 5.58
N PHE A 57 -29.16 5.83 4.40
CA PHE A 57 -28.45 6.48 3.28
C PHE A 57 -27.99 7.91 3.56
N SER A 58 -28.50 8.54 4.61
CA SER A 58 -28.03 9.85 5.05
C SER A 58 -26.71 9.78 5.84
N ALA A 59 -26.29 8.58 6.24
CA ALA A 59 -25.01 8.38 6.92
C ALA A 59 -23.86 8.74 5.98
N THR A 60 -22.93 9.56 6.45
CA THR A 60 -21.67 9.81 5.73
C THR A 60 -20.64 8.73 6.08
N PRO A 61 -19.71 8.40 5.17
CA PRO A 61 -18.59 7.53 5.49
C PRO A 61 -17.85 8.05 6.72
N LYS A 62 -17.40 7.14 7.59
CA LYS A 62 -16.47 7.50 8.67
C LYS A 62 -15.16 8.03 8.08
N ASP A 63 -14.47 8.86 8.87
CA ASP A 63 -13.12 9.34 8.55
C ASP A 63 -12.24 8.15 8.12
N ASN A 64 -11.60 8.27 6.95
CA ASN A 64 -10.74 7.24 6.38
C ASN A 64 -9.30 7.79 6.25
N PRO A 65 -8.45 7.61 7.28
CA PRO A 65 -7.07 8.06 7.26
C PRO A 65 -6.27 7.51 6.08
N PHE A 66 -6.51 6.27 5.65
CA PHE A 66 -5.86 5.73 4.46
C PHE A 66 -6.27 6.48 3.20
N GLY A 67 -7.57 6.73 3.02
CA GLY A 67 -8.06 7.49 1.88
C GLY A 67 -7.43 8.87 1.77
N GLU A 68 -7.35 9.59 2.90
CA GLU A 68 -6.71 10.91 2.96
C GLU A 68 -5.19 10.83 2.70
N ALA A 69 -4.48 9.86 3.28
CA ALA A 69 -3.04 9.69 3.03
C ALA A 69 -2.76 9.36 1.56
N ILE A 70 -3.52 8.45 0.97
CA ILE A 70 -3.37 8.03 -0.43
C ILE A 70 -3.69 9.18 -1.37
N TYR A 71 -4.69 10.01 -1.05
CA TYR A 71 -4.96 11.22 -1.80
C TYR A 71 -3.71 12.11 -1.88
N TYR A 72 -3.05 12.41 -0.77
CA TYR A 72 -1.83 13.22 -0.78
C TYR A 72 -0.69 12.57 -1.58
N ILE A 73 -0.48 11.27 -1.42
CA ILE A 73 0.58 10.53 -2.13
C ILE A 73 0.32 10.53 -3.65
N ILE A 74 -0.92 10.36 -4.09
CA ILE A 74 -1.27 10.40 -5.51
C ILE A 74 -1.14 11.83 -6.05
N GLN A 75 -1.51 12.87 -5.29
CA GLN A 75 -1.30 14.25 -5.77
C GLN A 75 0.17 14.55 -6.05
N VAL A 76 1.09 14.13 -5.18
CA VAL A 76 2.52 14.37 -5.44
C VAL A 76 3.06 13.52 -6.60
N ALA A 77 2.51 12.32 -6.82
CA ALA A 77 2.82 11.51 -8.00
C ALA A 77 2.33 12.17 -9.29
N ARG A 78 1.14 12.81 -9.28
CA ARG A 78 0.59 13.58 -10.41
C ARG A 78 1.44 14.78 -10.79
N GLU A 79 2.15 15.35 -9.83
CA GLU A 79 3.04 16.50 -10.03
C GLU A 79 4.49 16.08 -10.35
N ASP A 80 4.73 14.79 -10.61
CA ASP A 80 6.06 14.20 -10.87
C ASP A 80 7.09 14.46 -9.75
N LEU A 81 6.63 14.67 -8.50
CA LEU A 81 7.50 14.96 -7.36
C LEU A 81 8.04 13.66 -6.73
N LEU A 82 9.07 13.08 -7.37
CA LEU A 82 9.66 11.80 -6.96
C LEU A 82 10.04 11.74 -5.47
N ASP A 83 10.71 12.77 -4.94
CA ASP A 83 11.17 12.77 -3.54
C ASP A 83 9.99 12.76 -2.56
N HIS A 84 8.92 13.50 -2.88
CA HIS A 84 7.69 13.54 -2.10
C HIS A 84 6.95 12.21 -2.16
N LEU A 85 6.88 11.58 -3.33
CA LEU A 85 6.29 10.25 -3.49
C LEU A 85 7.05 9.19 -2.69
N ASN A 86 8.39 9.22 -2.75
CA ASN A 86 9.27 8.35 -1.97
C ASN A 86 9.00 8.48 -0.47
N LEU A 87 8.93 9.72 0.02
CA LEU A 87 8.59 9.99 1.42
C LEU A 87 7.17 9.56 1.76
N GLY A 88 6.21 9.74 0.85
CA GLY A 88 4.84 9.28 0.99
C GLY A 88 4.76 7.78 1.29
N CYS A 89 5.39 6.97 0.44
CA CYS A 89 5.46 5.52 0.63
C CYS A 89 6.23 5.13 1.89
N ASN A 90 7.31 5.86 2.22
CA ASN A 90 8.08 5.61 3.43
C ASN A 90 7.26 5.88 4.71
N GLU A 91 6.53 6.99 4.78
CA GLU A 91 5.67 7.29 5.95
C GLU A 91 4.50 6.31 6.06
N LEU A 92 3.94 5.85 4.93
CA LEU A 92 2.94 4.78 4.91
C LEU A 92 3.50 3.48 5.51
N LEU A 93 4.69 3.06 5.10
CA LEU A 93 5.34 1.85 5.61
C LEU A 93 5.79 1.99 7.08
N LYS A 94 6.29 3.16 7.50
CA LYS A 94 6.60 3.43 8.91
C LYS A 94 5.35 3.34 9.79
N SER A 95 4.26 3.94 9.33
CA SER A 95 2.98 3.88 10.04
C SER A 95 2.51 2.43 10.22
N TYR A 96 2.67 1.59 9.20
CA TYR A 96 2.43 0.14 9.31
C TYR A 96 3.32 -0.51 10.37
N LEU A 97 4.64 -0.30 10.28
CA LEU A 97 5.62 -0.91 11.18
C LEU A 97 5.43 -0.52 12.65
N LEU A 98 4.92 0.69 12.91
CA LEU A 98 4.62 1.16 14.27
C LEU A 98 3.39 0.50 14.90
N GLN A 99 2.47 0.00 14.09
CA GLN A 99 1.15 -0.47 14.57
C GLN A 99 0.96 -1.98 14.43
N VAL A 100 1.70 -2.63 13.54
CA VAL A 100 1.61 -4.07 13.32
C VAL A 100 2.12 -4.84 14.54
N ASN A 101 1.32 -5.81 14.98
CA ASN A 101 1.63 -6.69 16.10
C ASN A 101 1.08 -8.10 15.84
N ARG A 102 1.31 -9.02 16.78
CA ARG A 102 0.93 -10.43 16.62
C ARG A 102 -0.57 -10.64 16.40
N ASP A 103 -1.40 -9.80 17.01
CA ASP A 103 -2.86 -9.95 17.04
C ASP A 103 -3.52 -9.37 15.79
N ASN A 104 -2.91 -8.36 15.17
CA ASN A 104 -3.50 -7.63 14.04
C ASN A 104 -2.74 -7.80 12.71
N GLN A 105 -1.64 -8.56 12.69
CA GLN A 105 -0.71 -8.67 11.54
C GLN A 105 -1.39 -8.96 10.20
N GLU A 106 -2.40 -9.82 10.14
CA GLU A 106 -3.06 -10.20 8.90
C GLU A 106 -3.82 -9.00 8.32
N GLN A 107 -4.81 -8.51 9.09
CA GLN A 107 -5.67 -7.41 8.69
C GLN A 107 -4.89 -6.13 8.39
N TYR A 108 -3.90 -5.80 9.22
CA TYR A 108 -3.06 -4.62 9.00
C TYR A 108 -2.22 -4.76 7.74
N THR A 109 -1.59 -5.91 7.54
CA THR A 109 -0.75 -6.10 6.35
C THR A 109 -1.58 -6.01 5.08
N GLU A 110 -2.77 -6.62 5.05
CA GLU A 110 -3.70 -6.52 3.92
C GLU A 110 -4.06 -5.07 3.60
N ALA A 111 -4.44 -4.27 4.60
CA ALA A 111 -4.88 -2.90 4.39
C ALA A 111 -3.77 -1.99 3.86
N TYR A 112 -2.57 -2.10 4.41
CA TYR A 112 -1.41 -1.32 3.96
C TYR A 112 -0.88 -1.80 2.60
N CYS A 113 -0.84 -3.12 2.35
CA CYS A 113 -0.49 -3.66 1.04
C CYS A 113 -1.48 -3.18 -0.03
N ALA A 114 -2.78 -3.20 0.24
CA ALA A 114 -3.79 -2.69 -0.69
C ALA A 114 -3.58 -1.21 -1.03
N GLN A 115 -3.17 -0.40 -0.05
CA GLN A 115 -2.84 1.01 -0.29
C GLN A 115 -1.58 1.16 -1.16
N LEU A 116 -0.51 0.39 -0.90
CA LEU A 116 0.70 0.38 -1.72
C LEU A 116 0.42 -0.06 -3.16
N GLN A 117 -0.43 -1.07 -3.34
CA GLN A 117 -0.88 -1.52 -4.66
C GLN A 117 -1.57 -0.40 -5.42
N ARG A 118 -2.49 0.33 -4.77
CA ARG A 118 -3.20 1.47 -5.40
C ARG A 118 -2.24 2.55 -5.86
N ILE A 119 -1.27 2.93 -5.01
CA ILE A 119 -0.23 3.91 -5.38
C ILE A 119 0.57 3.40 -6.59
N PHE A 120 1.03 2.15 -6.53
CA PHE A 120 1.87 1.59 -7.58
C PHE A 120 1.13 1.45 -8.91
N ILE A 121 -0.08 0.88 -8.92
CA ILE A 121 -0.94 0.78 -10.11
C ILE A 121 -1.18 2.15 -10.71
N TRP A 122 -1.48 3.16 -9.88
CA TRP A 122 -1.66 4.53 -10.37
C TRP A 122 -0.41 5.02 -11.11
N CYS A 123 0.78 4.80 -10.55
CA CYS A 123 2.05 5.18 -11.17
C CYS A 123 2.36 4.38 -12.45
N LEU A 124 1.87 3.14 -12.58
CA LEU A 124 2.03 2.33 -13.79
C LEU A 124 1.11 2.81 -14.93
N ASP A 125 -0.14 3.12 -14.60
CA ASP A 125 -1.18 3.47 -15.57
C ASP A 125 -1.08 4.91 -16.09
N HIS A 126 -0.36 5.77 -15.38
CA HIS A 126 -0.19 7.18 -15.72
C HIS A 126 1.25 7.47 -16.16
N PRO A 127 1.46 8.46 -17.06
CA PRO A 127 2.78 8.84 -17.53
C PRO A 127 3.57 9.54 -16.43
N PHE A 128 4.18 8.76 -15.52
CA PHE A 128 5.06 9.23 -14.46
C PHE A 128 6.52 9.05 -14.88
N ILE A 129 7.25 10.14 -15.07
CA ILE A 129 8.57 10.12 -15.73
C ILE A 129 9.65 9.42 -14.88
N TYR A 130 9.42 9.32 -13.57
CA TYR A 130 10.37 8.74 -12.62
C TYR A 130 10.00 7.32 -12.17
N LEU A 131 9.11 6.63 -12.89
CA LEU A 131 8.59 5.31 -12.50
C LEU A 131 9.70 4.30 -12.16
N SER A 132 10.75 4.21 -12.98
CA SER A 132 11.88 3.30 -12.71
C SER A 132 12.62 3.65 -11.41
N HIS A 133 12.79 4.93 -11.08
CA HIS A 133 13.47 5.36 -9.86
C HIS A 133 12.60 5.11 -8.63
N PHE A 134 11.32 5.45 -8.73
CA PHE A 134 10.33 5.15 -7.70
C PHE A 134 10.24 3.65 -7.41
N TRP A 135 10.19 2.82 -8.45
CA TRP A 135 10.15 1.37 -8.30
C TRP A 135 11.35 0.81 -7.51
N LEU A 136 12.56 1.26 -7.84
CA LEU A 136 13.76 0.84 -7.11
C LEU A 136 13.74 1.28 -5.65
N HIS A 137 13.32 2.53 -5.39
CA HIS A 137 13.15 3.04 -4.03
C HIS A 137 12.12 2.22 -3.25
N LEU A 138 10.98 1.94 -3.87
CA LEU A 138 9.91 1.16 -3.26
C LEU A 138 10.40 -0.25 -2.88
N ILE A 139 11.15 -0.94 -3.75
CA ILE A 139 11.76 -2.24 -3.41
C ILE A 139 12.67 -2.13 -2.17
N ASP A 140 13.48 -1.08 -2.08
CA ASP A 140 14.41 -0.89 -0.96
C ASP A 140 13.64 -0.69 0.36
N CYS A 141 12.53 0.06 0.35
CA CYS A 141 11.64 0.19 1.51
C CYS A 141 10.92 -1.12 1.87
N LEU A 142 10.40 -1.84 0.86
CA LEU A 142 9.71 -3.11 1.03
C LEU A 142 10.64 -4.18 1.62
N LYS A 143 11.91 -4.20 1.20
CA LYS A 143 12.95 -5.07 1.75
C LYS A 143 13.11 -4.88 3.26
N VAL A 144 13.25 -3.64 3.72
CA VAL A 144 13.40 -3.36 5.16
C VAL A 144 12.15 -3.79 5.92
N THR A 145 10.98 -3.49 5.35
CA THR A 145 9.68 -3.81 5.97
C THR A 145 9.51 -5.32 6.14
N VAL A 146 9.68 -6.11 5.08
CA VAL A 146 9.47 -7.57 5.15
C VAL A 146 10.50 -8.27 6.03
N HIS A 147 11.75 -7.79 6.08
CA HIS A 147 12.72 -8.32 7.03
C HIS A 147 12.31 -8.07 8.47
N TYR A 148 11.82 -6.88 8.79
CA TYR A 148 11.31 -6.57 10.13
C TYR A 148 10.14 -7.48 10.51
N ILE A 149 9.13 -7.63 9.64
CA ILE A 149 7.97 -8.51 9.90
C ILE A 149 8.43 -9.94 10.19
N LEU A 150 9.37 -10.45 9.40
CA LEU A 150 9.97 -11.77 9.60
C LEU A 150 10.73 -11.88 10.92
N ASP A 151 11.56 -10.89 11.26
CA ASP A 151 12.33 -10.87 12.51
C ASP A 151 11.44 -10.83 13.75
N GLN A 152 10.23 -10.28 13.63
CA GLN A 152 9.22 -10.30 14.70
C GLN A 152 8.36 -11.58 14.71
N GLU A 153 8.63 -12.53 13.81
CA GLU A 153 7.87 -13.77 13.62
C GLU A 153 6.38 -13.53 13.28
N TYR A 154 6.07 -12.42 12.64
CA TYR A 154 4.72 -12.10 12.17
C TYR A 154 4.45 -12.85 10.85
N PHE A 155 4.42 -14.19 10.91
CA PHE A 155 4.41 -15.06 9.73
C PHE A 155 3.17 -14.88 8.82
N GLN A 156 1.99 -14.64 9.38
CA GLN A 156 0.78 -14.43 8.55
C GLN A 156 0.87 -13.09 7.80
N GLY A 157 1.30 -12.03 8.50
CA GLY A 157 1.60 -10.75 7.88
C GLY A 157 2.69 -10.89 6.82
N ALA A 158 3.78 -11.60 7.10
CA ALA A 158 4.87 -11.83 6.16
C ALA A 158 4.37 -12.55 4.89
N LEU A 159 3.49 -13.53 5.02
CA LEU A 159 2.94 -14.27 3.88
C LEU A 159 2.15 -13.34 2.94
N ILE A 160 1.27 -12.52 3.50
CA ILE A 160 0.52 -11.51 2.74
C ILE A 160 1.47 -10.52 2.07
N PHE A 161 2.49 -10.07 2.81
CA PHE A 161 3.47 -9.13 2.28
C PHE A 161 4.27 -9.73 1.12
N ILE A 162 4.65 -11.01 1.19
CA ILE A 162 5.35 -11.72 0.10
C ILE A 162 4.45 -11.83 -1.14
N LYS A 163 3.17 -12.18 -0.98
CA LYS A 163 2.21 -12.19 -2.08
C LYS A 163 2.06 -10.80 -2.71
N ASN A 164 2.06 -9.76 -1.89
CA ASN A 164 2.06 -8.38 -2.36
C ASN A 164 3.33 -8.05 -3.17
N LEU A 165 4.51 -8.51 -2.74
CA LEU A 165 5.74 -8.37 -3.53
C LEU A 165 5.61 -9.03 -4.91
N GLY A 166 5.03 -10.23 -4.94
CA GLY A 166 4.69 -10.92 -6.18
C GLY A 166 3.81 -10.08 -7.10
N PHE A 167 2.67 -9.59 -6.58
CA PHE A 167 1.75 -8.72 -7.31
C PHE A 167 2.45 -7.49 -7.92
N LEU A 168 3.22 -6.76 -7.10
CA LEU A 168 3.96 -5.58 -7.56
C LEU A 168 5.00 -5.97 -8.62
N GLY A 169 5.69 -7.09 -8.45
CA GLY A 169 6.65 -7.62 -9.41
C GLY A 169 6.02 -7.93 -10.77
N GLN A 170 4.85 -8.56 -10.79
CA GLN A 170 4.13 -8.84 -12.03
C GLN A 170 3.69 -7.55 -12.74
N GLY A 171 3.21 -6.55 -11.98
CA GLY A 171 2.89 -5.23 -12.51
C GLY A 171 4.12 -4.54 -13.12
N ALA A 172 5.26 -4.64 -12.45
CA ALA A 172 6.54 -4.09 -12.91
C ALA A 172 7.00 -4.72 -14.24
N VAL A 173 6.98 -6.05 -14.36
CA VAL A 173 7.37 -6.75 -15.61
C VAL A 173 6.51 -6.32 -16.79
N LYS A 174 5.18 -6.26 -16.60
CA LYS A 174 4.23 -5.86 -17.65
C LYS A 174 4.49 -4.45 -18.20
N HIS A 175 5.12 -3.58 -17.40
CA HIS A 175 5.49 -2.21 -17.78
C HIS A 175 6.99 -2.06 -18.11
N GLY A 176 7.71 -3.17 -18.31
CA GLY A 176 9.12 -3.16 -18.71
C GLY A 176 10.09 -2.72 -17.61
N LEU A 177 9.66 -2.73 -16.34
CA LEU A 177 10.53 -2.40 -15.21
C LEU A 177 11.36 -3.62 -14.80
N SER A 178 12.62 -3.37 -14.41
CA SER A 178 13.51 -4.44 -13.96
C SER A 178 13.06 -5.02 -12.62
N THR A 179 12.93 -6.35 -12.54
CA THR A 179 12.58 -7.08 -11.30
C THR A 179 13.76 -7.79 -10.65
N GLN A 180 14.98 -7.62 -11.16
CA GLN A 180 16.16 -8.34 -10.66
C GLN A 180 16.43 -8.11 -9.16
N ARG A 181 16.16 -6.90 -8.65
CA ARG A 181 16.29 -6.62 -7.20
C ARG A 181 15.22 -7.33 -6.38
N LEU A 182 13.99 -7.33 -6.86
CA LEU A 182 12.87 -8.02 -6.22
C LEU A 182 13.07 -9.53 -6.22
N GLN A 183 13.50 -10.13 -7.33
CA GLN A 183 13.79 -11.56 -7.40
C GLN A 183 14.91 -11.96 -6.44
N ARG A 184 15.96 -11.14 -6.30
CA ARG A 184 17.01 -11.34 -5.29
C ARG A 184 16.46 -11.24 -3.87
N LEU A 185 15.60 -10.26 -3.60
CA LEU A 185 14.92 -10.14 -2.31
C LEU A 185 14.12 -11.41 -2.00
N LEU A 186 13.26 -11.87 -2.92
CA LEU A 186 12.47 -13.09 -2.76
C LEU A 186 13.37 -14.31 -2.50
N ARG A 187 14.49 -14.43 -3.21
CA ARG A 187 15.47 -15.51 -2.95
C ARG A 187 16.09 -15.41 -1.55
N THR A 188 16.41 -14.22 -1.07
CA THR A 188 16.91 -14.02 0.31
C THR A 188 15.85 -14.38 1.34
N LEU A 189 14.59 -14.03 1.10
CA LEU A 189 13.47 -14.37 2.00
C LEU A 189 13.16 -15.87 1.99
N GLU A 190 13.30 -16.53 0.83
CA GLU A 190 13.19 -17.99 0.68
C GLU A 190 14.17 -18.71 1.61
N VAL A 191 15.46 -18.37 1.51
CA VAL A 191 16.54 -18.95 2.33
C VAL A 191 16.32 -18.63 3.81
N LYS A 192 16.01 -17.37 4.16
CA LYS A 192 15.75 -16.97 5.55
C LYS A 192 14.57 -17.74 6.15
N SER A 193 13.51 -17.95 5.37
CA SER A 193 12.33 -18.70 5.82
C SER A 193 12.67 -20.17 6.08
N GLU A 194 13.51 -20.79 5.25
CA GLU A 194 14.02 -22.15 5.49
C GLU A 194 14.86 -22.23 6.77
N GLU A 195 15.78 -21.28 6.98
CA GLU A 195 16.61 -21.22 8.18
C GLU A 195 15.78 -21.07 9.47
N MET A 196 14.64 -20.38 9.38
CA MET A 196 13.68 -20.23 10.48
C MET A 196 12.73 -21.45 10.64
N GLY A 197 12.81 -22.46 9.76
CA GLY A 197 11.87 -23.58 9.73
C GLY A 197 10.48 -23.23 9.20
N TRP A 198 10.30 -22.03 8.63
CA TRP A 198 9.03 -21.57 8.06
C TRP A 198 8.89 -22.01 6.59
N ILE A 199 8.62 -23.30 6.40
CA ILE A 199 8.53 -23.95 5.08
C ILE A 199 7.49 -23.27 4.16
N HIS A 200 6.36 -22.86 4.72
CA HIS A 200 5.31 -22.16 3.97
C HIS A 200 5.80 -20.85 3.35
N GLY A 201 6.56 -20.05 4.10
CA GLY A 201 7.14 -18.80 3.61
C GLY A 201 8.19 -19.01 2.54
N SER A 202 9.04 -20.03 2.69
CA SER A 202 10.02 -20.41 1.65
C SER A 202 9.33 -20.75 0.33
N ARG A 203 8.33 -21.65 0.40
CA ARG A 203 7.56 -22.06 -0.78
C ARG A 203 6.86 -20.87 -1.45
N GLU A 204 6.27 -19.97 -0.67
CA GLU A 204 5.62 -18.78 -1.22
C GLU A 204 6.64 -17.87 -1.92
N CYS A 205 7.81 -17.61 -1.33
CA CYS A 205 8.86 -16.81 -1.97
C CYS A 205 9.32 -17.42 -3.30
N HIS A 206 9.49 -18.75 -3.33
CA HIS A 206 9.83 -19.49 -4.53
C HIS A 206 8.76 -19.32 -5.62
N GLN A 207 7.49 -19.52 -5.26
CA GLN A 207 6.36 -19.39 -6.18
C GLN A 207 6.28 -17.97 -6.76
N GLN A 208 6.30 -16.94 -5.91
CA GLN A 208 6.20 -15.55 -6.37
C GLN A 208 7.37 -15.16 -7.27
N ARG A 209 8.58 -15.69 -7.02
CA ARG A 209 9.73 -15.47 -7.91
C ARG A 209 9.49 -16.10 -9.28
N HIS A 210 9.00 -17.32 -9.32
CA HIS A 210 8.69 -18.02 -10.56
C HIS A 210 7.59 -17.31 -11.36
N ASP A 211 6.53 -16.87 -10.70
CA ASP A 211 5.41 -16.16 -11.34
C ASP A 211 5.85 -14.84 -11.99
N ILE A 212 6.86 -14.17 -11.43
CA ILE A 212 7.46 -12.97 -12.03
C ILE A 212 8.32 -13.30 -13.26
N GLU A 213 8.99 -14.46 -13.29
CA GLU A 213 9.89 -14.86 -14.39
C GLU A 213 9.15 -15.31 -15.66
N VAL A 214 7.89 -15.74 -15.54
CA VAL A 214 7.12 -16.38 -16.62
C VAL A 214 6.27 -15.38 -17.44
N ILE A 215 6.23 -14.10 -17.05
CA ILE A 215 5.50 -13.02 -17.74
C ILE A 215 6.34 -12.41 -18.85
#